data_AF-A0A1R2BCP1-F1
#
_entry.id   AF-A0A1R2BCP1-F1
#
_cell.length_a   1.000
_cell.length_b   1.000
_cell.length_c   1.000
_cell.angle_alpha   90.00
_cell.angle_beta   90.00
_cell.angle_gamma   90.00
#
_symmetry.space_group_name_H-M   'P 1'
#
loop_
_entity.id
_entity.type
_entity.pdbx_description
1 polymer ?
#
loop_
_entity_poly.entity_id
_entity_poly.type
_entity_poly.pdbx_seq_one_letter_code
_entity_poly.pdbx_strand_id
1 'polypeptide(L)'
;MTNKRTKISKKKCKKHKRRPWTAKEDEAIRGLVNENGTKQWTLIAEYLKKKFNIIGRSGKQCRERWHNHLNSGIVKRPWTLEEEQVLFNTHQKIGNKWAEISQSIPGRTDNTVKNHFYSTARKYYRRIFGKEGTAMDIKDNLPQITECILKTLDSDRENTSSDEQISTEFVEQPQMFPDLSDMIVVAQTTRAPLDWAFSGKWIMFDPLYEKINNVIDENHKAFFYPVPIFDNSMFFNIK
;
A
#
# COMPACT_ATOMS: atom_id res chain seq x y z
N MET A 1 -38.33 52.09 -5.21
CA MET A 1 -38.29 50.79 -4.51
C MET A 1 -36.90 50.19 -4.66
N THR A 2 -36.02 50.33 -3.65
CA THR A 2 -34.64 49.79 -3.71
C THR A 2 -34.59 48.39 -3.10
N ASN A 3 -34.25 47.40 -3.92
CA ASN A 3 -34.26 45.99 -3.58
C ASN A 3 -33.00 45.62 -2.77
N LYS A 4 -33.12 45.55 -1.45
CA LYS A 4 -32.03 45.16 -0.53
C LYS A 4 -31.84 43.64 -0.57
N ARG A 5 -30.84 43.17 -1.31
CA ARG A 5 -30.34 41.79 -1.27
C ARG A 5 -29.82 41.47 0.14
N THR A 6 -30.58 40.69 0.90
CA THR A 6 -30.17 40.18 2.21
C THR A 6 -29.06 39.14 2.05
N LYS A 7 -27.88 39.44 2.61
CA LYS A 7 -26.75 38.51 2.69
C LYS A 7 -27.07 37.40 3.69
N ILE A 8 -27.54 36.26 3.21
CA ILE A 8 -27.68 35.05 4.04
C ILE A 8 -26.28 34.59 4.46
N SER A 9 -25.96 34.74 5.74
CA SER A 9 -24.69 34.25 6.31
C SER A 9 -24.67 32.72 6.30
N LYS A 10 -23.69 32.14 5.60
CA LYS A 10 -23.49 30.69 5.56
C LYS A 10 -23.08 30.21 6.96
N LYS A 11 -23.99 29.55 7.70
CA LYS A 11 -23.68 28.89 8.97
C LYS A 11 -22.53 27.88 8.76
N LYS A 12 -21.45 28.00 9.53
CA LYS A 12 -20.33 27.04 9.50
C LYS A 12 -20.81 25.65 9.94
N CYS A 13 -20.78 24.67 9.04
CA CYS A 13 -21.07 23.27 9.37
C CYS A 13 -19.98 22.72 10.30
N LYS A 14 -20.38 22.11 11.43
CA LYS A 14 -19.47 21.42 12.34
C LYS A 14 -18.74 20.31 11.58
N LYS A 15 -17.40 20.27 11.63
CA LYS A 15 -16.60 19.21 11.01
C LYS A 15 -16.93 17.87 11.69
N HIS A 16 -17.55 16.94 10.97
CA HIS A 16 -17.77 15.59 11.49
C HIS A 16 -16.42 14.89 11.73
N LYS A 17 -16.24 14.28 12.91
CA LYS A 17 -15.06 13.45 13.22
C LYS A 17 -14.97 12.32 12.19
N ARG A 18 -13.78 12.10 11.62
CA ARG A 18 -13.51 11.01 10.68
C ARG A 18 -13.59 9.68 11.45
N ARG A 19 -14.51 8.80 11.07
CA ARG A 19 -14.68 7.46 11.66
C ARG A 19 -14.10 6.39 10.72
N PRO A 20 -13.07 5.63 11.12
CA PRO A 20 -12.51 4.56 10.30
C PRO A 20 -13.55 3.46 10.05
N TRP A 21 -13.43 2.74 8.93
CA TRP A 21 -14.27 1.59 8.61
C TRP A 21 -13.74 0.35 9.34
N THR A 22 -14.63 -0.45 9.91
CA THR A 22 -14.25 -1.73 10.53
C THR A 22 -14.47 -2.89 9.57
N ALA A 23 -13.79 -4.02 9.80
CA ALA A 23 -13.97 -5.23 9.00
C ALA A 23 -15.42 -5.74 9.02
N LYS A 24 -16.10 -5.65 10.16
CA LYS A 24 -17.54 -5.98 10.28
C LYS A 24 -18.41 -5.11 9.38
N GLU A 25 -18.11 -3.81 9.29
CA GLU A 25 -18.83 -2.91 8.39
C GLU A 25 -18.56 -3.22 6.92
N ASP A 26 -17.30 -3.48 6.59
CA ASP A 26 -16.89 -3.83 5.22
C ASP A 26 -17.58 -5.13 4.76
N GLU A 27 -17.62 -6.15 5.61
CA GLU A 27 -18.29 -7.43 5.30
C GLU A 27 -19.80 -7.25 5.13
N ALA A 28 -20.44 -6.48 6.00
CA ALA A 28 -21.85 -6.15 5.87
C ALA A 28 -22.15 -5.40 4.56
N ILE A 29 -21.28 -4.47 4.12
CA ILE A 29 -21.43 -3.82 2.81
C ILE A 29 -21.27 -4.83 1.68
N ARG A 30 -20.31 -5.75 1.74
CA ARG A 30 -20.13 -6.79 0.70
C ARG A 30 -21.39 -7.64 0.55
N GLY A 31 -21.92 -8.17 1.65
CA GLY A 31 -23.14 -8.97 1.63
C GLY A 31 -24.33 -8.20 1.04
N LEU A 32 -24.55 -6.96 1.51
CA LEU A 32 -25.66 -6.14 1.04
C LEU A 32 -25.52 -5.71 -0.43
N VAL A 33 -24.30 -5.49 -0.93
CA VAL A 33 -24.09 -5.20 -2.36
C VAL A 33 -24.32 -6.44 -3.21
N ASN A 34 -23.96 -7.63 -2.72
CA ASN A 34 -24.27 -8.88 -3.42
C ASN A 34 -25.79 -9.14 -3.48
N GLU A 35 -26.54 -8.77 -2.45
CA GLU A 35 -28.01 -8.91 -2.39
C GLU A 35 -28.76 -7.84 -3.21
N ASN A 36 -28.37 -6.56 -3.10
CA ASN A 36 -29.12 -5.41 -3.60
C ASN A 36 -28.48 -4.71 -4.82
N GLY A 37 -27.26 -5.08 -5.19
CA GLY A 37 -26.48 -4.41 -6.23
C GLY A 37 -25.93 -3.03 -5.81
N THR A 38 -25.36 -2.30 -6.78
CA THR A 38 -24.60 -1.05 -6.55
C THR A 38 -25.38 0.24 -6.87
N LYS A 39 -26.70 0.15 -7.05
CA LYS A 39 -27.54 1.31 -7.46
C LYS A 39 -28.22 1.98 -6.26
N GLN A 40 -28.54 1.25 -5.20
CA GLN A 40 -29.40 1.71 -4.10
C GLN A 40 -28.63 1.88 -2.78
N TRP A 41 -27.68 2.81 -2.73
CA TRP A 41 -26.82 3.02 -1.56
C TRP A 41 -27.55 3.48 -0.29
N THR A 42 -28.65 4.22 -0.45
CA THR A 42 -29.50 4.62 0.69
C THR A 42 -30.12 3.39 1.36
N LEU A 43 -30.60 2.43 0.57
CA LEU A 43 -31.15 1.16 1.07
C LEU A 43 -30.07 0.33 1.79
N ILE A 44 -28.87 0.26 1.22
CA ILE A 44 -27.72 -0.41 1.87
C ILE A 44 -27.43 0.20 3.24
N ALA A 45 -27.40 1.53 3.34
CA ALA A 45 -27.18 2.20 4.63
C ALA A 45 -28.30 1.93 5.64
N GLU A 46 -29.56 1.83 5.20
CA GLU A 46 -30.66 1.42 6.07
C GLU A 46 -30.53 -0.02 6.56
N TYR A 47 -30.13 -0.95 5.68
CA TYR A 47 -29.92 -2.35 6.07
C TYR A 47 -28.71 -2.52 6.98
N LEU A 48 -27.64 -1.74 6.82
CA LEU A 48 -26.54 -1.69 7.79
C LEU A 48 -27.06 -1.36 9.20
N LYS A 49 -28.00 -0.41 9.30
CA LYS A 49 -28.65 -0.07 10.58
C LYS A 49 -29.56 -1.19 11.07
N LYS A 50 -30.50 -1.66 10.23
CA LYS A 50 -31.57 -2.59 10.60
C LYS A 50 -31.07 -4.01 10.85
N LYS A 51 -30.23 -4.57 9.96
CA LYS A 51 -29.76 -5.96 10.01
C LYS A 51 -28.50 -6.13 10.88
N PHE A 52 -27.59 -5.15 10.87
CA PHE A 52 -26.25 -5.29 11.48
C PHE A 52 -26.00 -4.38 12.69
N ASN A 53 -26.98 -3.55 13.07
CA ASN A 53 -26.87 -2.54 14.14
C ASN A 53 -25.68 -1.57 13.94
N ILE A 54 -25.35 -1.24 12.69
CA ILE A 54 -24.29 -0.29 12.33
C ILE A 54 -24.93 1.08 12.07
N ILE A 55 -24.69 2.03 12.98
CA ILE A 55 -25.32 3.36 12.94
C ILE A 55 -24.31 4.44 12.49
N GLY A 56 -24.82 5.48 11.83
CA GLY A 56 -24.02 6.66 11.48
C GLY A 56 -23.23 6.53 10.19
N ARG A 57 -23.51 5.52 9.36
CA ARG A 57 -23.05 5.43 7.97
C ARG A 57 -24.16 5.93 7.04
N SER A 58 -23.82 6.82 6.12
CA SER A 58 -24.73 7.28 5.06
C SER A 58 -24.52 6.49 3.77
N GLY A 59 -25.53 6.50 2.88
CA GLY A 59 -25.42 5.84 1.57
C GLY A 59 -24.23 6.36 0.75
N LYS A 60 -23.96 7.67 0.81
CA LYS A 60 -22.77 8.26 0.17
C LYS A 60 -21.46 7.64 0.69
N GLN A 61 -21.35 7.44 2.01
CA GLN A 61 -20.17 6.82 2.60
C GLN A 61 -20.03 5.35 2.17
N CYS A 62 -21.14 4.61 2.14
CA CYS A 62 -21.14 3.21 1.69
C CYS A 62 -20.69 3.09 0.23
N ARG A 63 -21.24 3.93 -0.66
CA ARG A 63 -20.82 4.03 -2.07
C ARG A 63 -19.33 4.29 -2.21
N GLU A 64 -18.84 5.31 -1.52
CA GLU A 64 -17.43 5.71 -1.56
C GLU A 64 -16.52 4.56 -1.09
N ARG A 65 -16.91 3.88 0.00
CA ARG A 65 -16.15 2.75 0.54
C ARG A 65 -16.13 1.58 -0.43
N TRP A 66 -17.26 1.28 -1.07
CA TRP A 66 -17.36 0.21 -2.06
C TRP A 66 -16.43 0.45 -3.24
N HIS A 67 -16.59 1.58 -3.94
CA HIS A 67 -15.88 1.85 -5.18
C HIS A 67 -14.38 2.10 -5.00
N ASN A 68 -13.93 2.50 -3.80
CA ASN A 68 -12.51 2.76 -3.54
C ASN A 68 -11.77 1.61 -2.85
N HIS A 69 -12.46 0.69 -2.18
CA HIS A 69 -11.78 -0.32 -1.35
C HIS A 69 -12.38 -1.74 -1.36
N LEU A 70 -13.69 -1.90 -1.57
CA LEU A 70 -14.34 -3.21 -1.39
C LEU A 70 -14.58 -3.96 -2.69
N ASN A 71 -14.83 -3.25 -3.80
CA ASN A 71 -15.03 -3.88 -5.09
C ASN A 71 -13.84 -4.80 -5.44
N SER A 72 -14.13 -6.04 -5.85
CA SER A 72 -13.12 -7.06 -6.18
C SER A 72 -12.25 -6.67 -7.36
N GLY A 73 -12.74 -5.80 -8.26
CA GLY A 73 -11.97 -5.27 -9.38
C GLY A 73 -10.85 -4.29 -8.99
N ILE A 74 -10.69 -3.95 -7.71
CA ILE A 74 -9.68 -3.01 -7.24
C ILE A 74 -8.38 -3.76 -6.92
N VAL A 75 -7.33 -3.40 -7.65
CA VAL A 75 -6.00 -3.97 -7.48
C VAL A 75 -5.29 -3.34 -6.30
N LYS A 76 -4.82 -4.19 -5.37
CA LYS A 76 -4.09 -3.78 -4.14
C LYS A 76 -2.58 -3.98 -4.23
N ARG A 77 -2.07 -4.47 -5.37
CA ARG A 77 -0.63 -4.67 -5.56
C ARG A 77 0.13 -3.33 -5.61
N PRO A 78 1.45 -3.31 -5.35
CA PRO A 78 2.27 -2.12 -5.51
C PRO A 78 2.15 -1.51 -6.92
N TRP A 79 2.47 -0.22 -7.05
CA TRP A 79 2.52 0.44 -8.36
C TRP A 79 3.72 -0.06 -9.15
N THR A 80 3.51 -0.41 -10.42
CA THR A 80 4.61 -0.79 -11.32
C THR A 80 5.14 0.43 -12.06
N LEU A 81 6.34 0.32 -12.62
CA LEU A 81 6.98 1.40 -13.38
C LEU A 81 6.13 1.79 -14.59
N GLU A 82 5.52 0.81 -15.27
CA GLU A 82 4.65 1.04 -16.43
C GLU A 82 3.38 1.80 -16.03
N GLU A 83 2.78 1.45 -14.90
CA GLU A 83 1.60 2.17 -14.38
C GLU A 83 1.95 3.62 -14.03
N GLU A 84 3.12 3.85 -13.43
CA GLU A 84 3.61 5.20 -13.11
C GLU A 84 3.90 6.00 -14.38
N GLN A 85 4.54 5.40 -15.39
CA GLN A 85 4.79 6.05 -16.68
C GLN A 85 3.47 6.45 -17.35
N VAL A 86 2.49 5.55 -17.44
CA VAL A 86 1.17 5.86 -18.00
C VAL A 86 0.49 6.99 -17.23
N LEU A 87 0.56 6.98 -15.89
CA LEU A 87 -0.01 8.01 -15.04
C LEU A 87 0.55 9.40 -15.36
N PHE A 88 1.88 9.56 -15.29
CA PHE A 88 2.51 10.87 -15.44
C PHE A 88 2.46 11.37 -16.89
N ASN A 89 2.64 10.48 -17.88
CA ASN A 89 2.50 10.84 -19.29
C ASN A 89 1.07 11.24 -19.66
N THR A 90 0.06 10.54 -19.13
CA THR A 90 -1.35 10.90 -19.38
C THR A 90 -1.70 12.21 -18.67
N HIS A 91 -1.24 12.39 -17.43
CA HIS A 91 -1.46 13.63 -16.68
C HIS A 91 -0.88 14.85 -17.39
N GLN A 92 0.31 14.76 -18.00
CA GLN A 92 0.86 15.85 -18.82
C GLN A 92 -0.06 16.26 -19.97
N LYS A 93 -0.77 15.30 -20.58
CA LYS A 93 -1.66 15.54 -21.73
C LYS A 93 -3.02 16.12 -21.34
N ILE A 94 -3.64 15.61 -20.28
CA ILE A 94 -5.05 15.92 -19.95
C ILE A 94 -5.26 16.61 -18.60
N GLY A 95 -4.22 16.73 -17.77
CA GLY A 95 -4.26 17.36 -16.45
C GLY A 95 -5.00 16.53 -15.39
N ASN A 96 -5.66 17.20 -14.44
CA ASN A 96 -6.30 16.59 -13.26
C ASN A 96 -7.64 15.89 -13.56
N LYS A 97 -7.71 15.09 -14.64
CA LYS A 97 -8.89 14.30 -15.01
C LYS A 97 -8.76 12.86 -14.50
N TRP A 98 -8.77 12.69 -13.19
CA TRP A 98 -8.45 11.40 -12.55
C TRP A 98 -9.31 10.22 -12.99
N ALA A 99 -10.59 10.45 -13.25
CA ALA A 99 -11.49 9.42 -13.76
C ALA A 99 -11.07 8.95 -15.16
N GLU A 100 -10.67 9.87 -16.04
CA GLU A 100 -10.19 9.57 -17.38
C GLU A 100 -8.83 8.87 -17.33
N ILE A 101 -7.89 9.36 -16.49
CA ILE A 101 -6.59 8.70 -16.30
C ILE A 101 -6.76 7.27 -15.75
N SER A 102 -7.70 7.05 -14.83
CA SER A 102 -7.93 5.72 -14.27
C SER A 102 -8.43 4.69 -15.28
N GLN A 103 -9.03 5.13 -16.38
CA GLN A 103 -9.43 4.22 -17.47
C GLN A 103 -8.21 3.65 -18.21
N SER A 104 -7.08 4.37 -18.22
CA SER A 104 -5.82 3.92 -18.82
C SER A 104 -5.00 2.99 -17.92
N ILE A 105 -5.40 2.81 -16.64
CA ILE A 105 -4.66 2.01 -15.65
C ILE A 105 -5.62 1.00 -15.03
N PRO A 106 -5.78 -0.20 -15.64
CA PRO A 106 -6.81 -1.14 -15.26
C PRO A 106 -6.65 -1.58 -13.80
N GLY A 107 -7.78 -1.61 -13.07
CA GLY A 107 -7.83 -2.01 -11.67
C GLY A 107 -7.43 -0.93 -10.66
N ARG A 108 -6.99 0.26 -11.12
CA ARG A 108 -6.79 1.44 -10.25
C ARG A 108 -8.03 2.34 -10.30
N THR A 109 -8.43 2.85 -9.14
CA THR A 109 -9.53 3.82 -9.05
C THR A 109 -9.00 5.24 -9.20
N ASP A 110 -9.83 6.17 -9.67
CA ASP A 110 -9.52 7.60 -9.75
C ASP A 110 -8.94 8.17 -8.43
N ASN A 111 -9.46 7.72 -7.29
CA ASN A 111 -8.93 8.10 -5.99
C ASN A 111 -7.52 7.55 -5.74
N THR A 112 -7.25 6.29 -6.08
CA THR A 112 -5.90 5.71 -5.96
C THR A 112 -4.90 6.39 -6.89
N VAL A 113 -5.29 6.67 -8.14
CA VAL A 113 -4.48 7.39 -9.13
C VAL A 113 -4.09 8.77 -8.61
N LYS A 114 -5.08 9.58 -8.19
CA LYS A 114 -4.85 10.90 -7.60
C LYS A 114 -3.93 10.84 -6.39
N ASN A 115 -4.17 9.88 -5.48
CA ASN A 115 -3.37 9.75 -4.27
C ASN A 115 -1.93 9.38 -4.58
N HIS A 116 -1.71 8.47 -5.52
CA HIS A 116 -0.39 8.08 -5.97
C HIS A 116 0.36 9.25 -6.59
N PHE A 117 -0.27 9.92 -7.56
CA PHE A 117 0.28 11.11 -8.21
C PHE A 117 0.79 12.15 -7.21
N TYR A 118 -0.05 12.58 -6.26
CA TYR A 118 0.37 13.60 -5.30
C TYR A 118 1.40 13.10 -4.28
N SER A 119 1.38 11.81 -3.93
CA SER A 119 2.34 11.24 -3.00
C SER A 119 3.72 11.15 -3.64
N THR A 120 3.78 10.71 -4.91
CA THR A 120 5.00 10.68 -5.71
C THR A 120 5.49 12.10 -6.00
N ALA A 121 4.62 13.03 -6.40
CA ALA A 121 5.00 14.43 -6.62
C ALA A 121 5.60 15.08 -5.36
N ARG A 122 5.04 14.82 -4.16
CA ARG A 122 5.62 15.27 -2.89
C ARG A 122 6.99 14.66 -2.61
N LYS A 123 7.14 13.35 -2.85
CA LYS A 123 8.41 12.63 -2.69
C LYS A 123 9.50 13.29 -3.54
N TYR A 124 9.19 13.58 -4.81
CA TYR A 124 10.14 14.20 -5.73
C TYR A 124 10.39 15.68 -5.45
N TYR A 125 9.37 16.43 -5.03
CA TYR A 125 9.57 17.80 -4.55
C TYR A 125 10.65 17.85 -3.44
N ARG A 126 10.54 16.97 -2.44
CA ARG A 126 11.55 16.89 -1.38
C ARG A 126 12.94 16.52 -1.89
N ARG A 127 13.03 15.63 -2.87
CA ARG A 127 14.29 15.22 -3.49
C ARG A 127 14.97 16.39 -4.21
N ILE A 128 14.19 17.22 -4.91
CA ILE A 128 14.71 18.35 -5.70
C ILE A 128 15.06 19.55 -4.81
N PHE A 129 14.18 19.90 -3.87
CA PHE A 129 14.28 21.15 -3.11
C PHE A 129 14.80 20.97 -1.67
N GLY A 130 14.98 19.73 -1.19
CA GLY A 130 15.49 19.44 0.14
C GLY A 130 14.56 19.86 1.30
N LYS A 131 13.29 20.18 1.02
CA LYS A 131 12.31 20.65 2.01
C LYS A 131 10.90 20.14 1.73
N GLU A 132 10.06 20.13 2.77
CA GLU A 132 8.63 19.87 2.61
C GLU A 132 7.95 21.00 1.83
N GLY A 133 7.15 20.65 0.82
CA GLY A 133 6.41 21.60 0.00
C GLY A 133 4.95 21.70 0.42
N THR A 134 4.40 22.92 0.39
CA THR A 134 2.95 23.11 0.49
C THR A 134 2.25 22.61 -0.78
N ALA A 135 0.92 22.49 -0.73
CA ALA A 135 0.13 22.14 -1.91
C ALA A 135 0.33 23.13 -3.07
N MET A 136 0.63 24.41 -2.77
CA MET A 136 0.90 25.42 -3.78
C MET A 136 2.30 25.24 -4.37
N ASP A 137 3.31 25.01 -3.53
CA ASP A 137 4.68 24.76 -4.00
C ASP A 137 4.75 23.59 -4.97
N ILE A 138 4.05 22.48 -4.67
CA ILE A 138 4.00 21.31 -5.55
C ILE A 138 3.34 21.66 -6.88
N LYS A 139 2.29 22.48 -6.86
CA LYS A 139 1.56 22.89 -8.06
C LYS A 139 2.41 23.80 -8.94
N ASP A 140 3.11 24.76 -8.34
CA ASP A 140 3.92 25.75 -9.06
C ASP A 140 5.17 25.11 -9.67
N ASN A 141 5.72 24.09 -9.01
CA ASN A 141 6.89 23.34 -9.49
C ASN A 141 6.51 22.04 -10.22
N LEU A 142 5.23 21.83 -10.54
CA LEU A 142 4.75 20.58 -11.10
C LEU A 142 5.44 20.16 -12.41
N PRO A 143 5.76 21.07 -13.36
CA PRO A 143 6.49 20.71 -14.57
C PRO A 143 7.86 20.09 -14.27
N GLN A 144 8.67 20.75 -13.42
CA GLN A 144 10.00 20.27 -13.05
C GLN A 144 9.95 18.95 -12.27
N ILE A 145 8.98 18.82 -11.35
CA ILE A 145 8.75 17.57 -10.61
C ILE A 145 8.41 16.44 -11.58
N THR A 146 7.48 16.67 -12.51
CA THR A 146 7.02 15.65 -13.46
C THR A 146 8.13 15.22 -14.41
N GLU A 147 8.93 16.16 -14.91
CA GLU A 147 10.09 15.86 -15.75
C GLU A 147 11.12 15.00 -15.00
N CYS A 148 11.43 15.33 -13.73
CA CYS A 148 12.33 14.53 -12.91
C CYS A 148 11.82 13.10 -12.65
N ILE A 149 10.50 12.96 -12.45
CA ILE A 149 9.85 11.65 -12.30
C ILE A 149 10.02 10.82 -13.57
N LEU A 150 9.63 11.37 -14.72
CA LEU A 150 9.69 10.64 -16.00
C LEU A 150 11.12 10.22 -16.35
N LYS A 151 12.10 11.11 -16.19
CA LYS A 151 13.52 10.78 -16.40
C LYS A 151 13.99 9.61 -15.52
N THR A 152 13.56 9.57 -14.26
CA THR A 152 13.94 8.47 -13.35
C THR A 152 13.30 7.15 -13.80
N LEU A 153 12.03 7.19 -14.20
CA LEU A 153 11.32 6.00 -14.68
C LEU A 153 11.91 5.43 -15.98
N ASP A 154 12.40 6.30 -16.87
CA ASP A 154 13.03 5.88 -18.12
C ASP A 154 14.38 5.21 -17.86
N SER A 155 15.20 5.76 -16.96
CA SER A 155 16.48 5.13 -16.56
C SER A 155 16.27 3.76 -15.91
N ASP A 156 15.26 3.60 -15.05
CA ASP A 156 14.96 2.32 -14.40
C ASP A 156 14.54 1.24 -15.41
N ARG A 157 13.82 1.64 -16.48
CA ARG A 157 13.38 0.74 -17.54
C ARG A 157 14.55 0.20 -18.39
N GLU A 158 15.51 1.06 -18.72
CA GLU A 158 16.70 0.65 -19.49
C GLU A 158 17.56 -0.36 -18.72
N ASN A 159 17.66 -0.19 -17.38
CA ASN A 159 18.36 -1.15 -16.52
C ASN A 159 17.67 -2.52 -16.52
N THR A 160 16.34 -2.58 -16.45
CA THR A 160 15.60 -3.86 -16.48
C THR A 160 15.67 -4.60 -17.82
N SER A 161 15.97 -3.92 -18.93
CA SER A 161 16.09 -4.55 -20.25
C SER A 161 17.44 -5.24 -20.48
N SER A 162 18.43 -5.01 -19.61
CA SER A 162 19.78 -5.57 -19.74
C SER A 162 19.93 -6.96 -19.12
N ASP A 163 19.01 -7.34 -18.21
CA ASP A 163 19.06 -8.61 -17.47
C ASP A 163 18.29 -9.76 -18.15
N GLU A 164 17.50 -9.51 -19.20
CA GLU A 164 16.79 -10.55 -19.97
C GLU A 164 17.68 -11.28 -21.00
N GLN A 165 19.01 -11.05 -21.00
CA GLN A 165 19.96 -11.67 -21.94
C GLN A 165 20.72 -12.88 -21.35
N ILE A 166 20.29 -13.48 -20.23
CA ILE A 166 20.76 -14.84 -19.86
C ILE A 166 19.80 -15.85 -20.48
N SER A 167 20.13 -16.19 -21.72
CA SER A 167 19.55 -17.25 -22.54
C SER A 167 19.50 -18.59 -21.81
N THR A 168 18.30 -19.16 -21.77
CA THR A 168 18.02 -20.53 -22.23
C THR A 168 19.24 -21.45 -22.36
N GLU A 169 19.60 -22.13 -21.28
CA GLU A 169 20.22 -23.45 -21.39
C GLU A 169 19.52 -24.43 -20.44
N PHE A 170 19.18 -25.54 -21.07
CA PHE A 170 18.39 -26.66 -20.65
C PHE A 170 19.20 -27.54 -19.71
N VAL A 171 18.72 -27.79 -18.49
CA VAL A 171 19.03 -29.02 -17.75
C VAL A 171 17.73 -29.57 -17.20
N GLU A 172 17.12 -30.51 -17.93
CA GLU A 172 16.24 -31.50 -17.33
C GLU A 172 17.05 -32.30 -16.31
N GLN A 173 16.70 -32.20 -15.03
CA GLN A 173 17.07 -33.21 -14.04
C GLN A 173 15.81 -33.94 -13.56
N PRO A 174 15.79 -35.28 -13.63
CA PRO A 174 14.62 -36.07 -13.26
C PRO A 174 14.38 -36.02 -11.75
N GLN A 175 13.13 -35.84 -11.36
CA GLN A 175 12.70 -35.97 -9.97
C GLN A 175 12.79 -37.43 -9.55
N MET A 176 13.72 -37.74 -8.65
CA MET A 176 13.65 -38.94 -7.83
C MET A 176 13.16 -38.51 -6.45
N PHE A 177 11.87 -38.70 -6.17
CA PHE A 177 11.34 -38.54 -4.81
C PHE A 177 11.85 -39.73 -3.96
N PRO A 178 12.51 -39.51 -2.81
CA PRO A 178 12.72 -40.59 -1.85
C PRO A 178 11.38 -40.97 -1.20
N ASP A 179 11.19 -42.28 -1.04
CA ASP A 179 10.03 -42.95 -0.44
C ASP A 179 9.78 -42.50 1.01
N LEU A 180 8.50 -42.51 1.41
CA LEU A 180 7.94 -41.99 2.68
C LEU A 180 8.23 -42.88 3.91
N SER A 181 9.13 -43.86 3.80
CA SER A 181 9.41 -44.85 4.84
C SER A 181 10.57 -44.50 5.77
N ASP A 182 11.42 -43.52 5.43
CA ASP A 182 12.60 -43.15 6.25
C ASP A 182 12.43 -41.90 7.14
N MET A 183 11.23 -41.30 7.20
CA MET A 183 10.90 -40.17 8.08
C MET A 183 10.30 -40.58 9.46
N ILE A 184 10.58 -41.80 9.95
CA ILE A 184 10.14 -42.24 11.30
C ILE A 184 11.29 -42.89 12.08
N VAL A 185 12.47 -42.27 12.20
CA VAL A 185 13.46 -42.67 13.24
C VAL A 185 14.21 -41.49 13.90
N VAL A 186 13.95 -40.23 13.54
CA VAL A 186 14.66 -39.06 14.16
C VAL A 186 13.70 -38.15 14.93
N ALA A 187 12.72 -38.72 15.62
CA ALA A 187 11.72 -37.97 16.40
C ALA A 187 11.72 -38.31 17.91
N GLN A 188 12.80 -38.88 18.47
CA GLN A 188 12.81 -39.27 19.89
C GLN A 188 13.95 -38.72 20.75
N THR A 189 14.91 -37.92 20.24
CA THR A 189 15.99 -37.45 21.11
C THR A 189 16.49 -36.04 20.82
N THR A 190 15.63 -35.02 20.78
CA THR A 190 16.04 -33.68 21.21
C THR A 190 14.87 -32.92 21.85
N ARG A 191 15.08 -32.62 23.12
CA ARG A 191 14.20 -31.84 24.00
C ARG A 191 14.36 -30.37 23.62
N ALA A 192 13.56 -29.87 22.67
CA ALA A 192 13.44 -28.44 22.38
C ALA A 192 12.12 -27.91 22.98
N PRO A 193 12.12 -26.79 23.73
CA PRO A 193 10.92 -26.24 24.35
C PRO A 193 9.85 -25.77 23.34
N LEU A 194 8.58 -25.91 23.76
CA LEU A 194 7.34 -25.67 23.00
C LEU A 194 6.94 -24.18 22.87
N ASP A 195 7.85 -23.31 22.43
CA ASP A 195 7.57 -21.87 22.32
C ASP A 195 8.07 -21.19 21.03
N TRP A 196 8.72 -21.91 20.10
CA TRP A 196 9.17 -21.33 18.83
C TRP A 196 8.14 -21.37 17.68
N ALA A 197 6.97 -21.96 17.89
CA ALA A 197 6.01 -22.24 16.81
C ALA A 197 4.67 -21.50 16.92
N PHE A 198 4.61 -20.24 17.41
CA PHE A 198 3.40 -19.40 17.29
C PHE A 198 3.67 -17.88 17.25
N SER A 199 4.69 -17.43 16.50
CA SER A 199 4.71 -16.02 16.05
C SER A 199 5.10 -15.93 14.57
N GLY A 200 4.09 -16.02 13.70
CA GLY A 200 4.24 -16.06 12.26
C GLY A 200 4.87 -14.77 11.70
N LYS A 201 6.20 -14.77 11.62
CA LYS A 201 7.00 -13.77 10.91
C LYS A 201 7.80 -14.50 9.84
N TRP A 202 7.26 -14.47 8.62
CA TRP A 202 7.96 -14.87 7.41
C TRP A 202 9.09 -13.88 7.15
N ILE A 203 10.34 -14.32 7.25
CA ILE A 203 11.50 -13.56 6.81
C ILE A 203 11.91 -14.16 5.48
N MET A 204 11.69 -13.38 4.42
CA MET A 204 12.18 -13.64 3.07
C MET A 204 13.71 -13.62 3.12
N PHE A 205 14.33 -14.70 2.67
CA PHE A 205 15.77 -14.76 2.43
C PHE A 205 16.03 -14.13 1.06
N ASP A 206 16.75 -13.01 1.05
CA ASP A 206 17.27 -12.38 -0.17
C ASP A 206 18.65 -12.98 -0.49
N PRO A 207 18.85 -13.62 -1.66
CA PRO A 207 20.07 -14.33 -2.01
C PRO A 207 21.09 -13.38 -2.66
N LEU A 208 21.77 -12.54 -1.88
CA LEU A 208 22.90 -11.75 -2.40
C LEU A 208 23.86 -11.22 -1.32
N TYR A 209 24.24 -12.06 -0.35
CA TYR A 209 25.25 -11.72 0.65
C TYR A 209 26.40 -12.74 0.74
N GLU A 210 26.91 -13.17 -0.42
CA GLU A 210 28.21 -13.87 -0.52
C GLU A 210 28.96 -13.42 -1.77
N LYS A 211 29.40 -12.16 -1.78
CA LYS A 211 30.55 -11.75 -2.60
C LYS A 211 31.27 -10.63 -1.87
N ILE A 212 32.58 -10.83 -1.74
CA ILE A 212 33.59 -9.95 -1.14
C ILE A 212 33.75 -10.13 0.38
N ASN A 213 34.33 -11.26 0.77
CA ASN A 213 35.33 -11.31 1.84
C ASN A 213 36.43 -12.28 1.41
N ASN A 214 37.55 -11.74 0.92
CA ASN A 214 38.91 -12.26 1.03
C ASN A 214 39.88 -11.41 0.21
N VAL A 215 40.16 -10.19 0.70
CA VAL A 215 41.53 -9.67 0.67
C VAL A 215 41.80 -9.18 2.09
N ILE A 216 42.65 -9.93 2.77
CA ILE A 216 43.21 -9.60 4.07
C ILE A 216 44.22 -8.48 3.79
N ASP A 217 44.06 -7.30 4.39
CA ASP A 217 45.10 -6.73 5.24
C ASP A 217 44.67 -5.42 5.93
N GLU A 218 44.98 -5.40 7.23
CA GLU A 218 45.46 -4.26 8.02
C GLU A 218 44.69 -2.93 7.91
N ASN A 219 43.68 -2.75 8.77
CA ASN A 219 43.61 -1.63 9.74
C ASN A 219 42.20 -1.49 10.37
N HIS A 220 42.08 -1.95 11.61
CA HIS A 220 41.26 -1.42 12.71
C HIS A 220 40.05 -0.50 12.42
N LYS A 221 38.83 -1.00 12.69
CA LYS A 221 37.78 -0.46 13.61
C LYS A 221 36.34 -0.74 13.10
N ALA A 222 35.71 -1.81 13.58
CA ALA A 222 34.25 -1.92 13.57
C ALA A 222 33.73 -1.55 14.96
N PHE A 223 33.02 -0.42 15.05
CA PHE A 223 32.30 0.01 16.25
C PHE A 223 31.11 -0.93 16.48
N PHE A 224 31.17 -1.77 17.52
CA PHE A 224 29.99 -2.38 18.09
C PHE A 224 29.25 -1.33 18.93
N TYR A 225 28.03 -0.94 18.52
CA TYR A 225 27.11 -0.22 19.40
C TYR A 225 26.24 -1.24 20.16
N PRO A 226 26.17 -1.19 21.50
CA PRO A 226 25.37 -2.13 22.28
C PRO A 226 23.86 -1.83 22.18
N VAL A 227 23.07 -2.89 22.02
CA VAL A 227 21.60 -2.88 22.07
C VAL A 227 21.15 -2.91 23.54
N PRO A 228 20.26 -2.01 24.01
CA PRO A 228 19.83 -1.98 25.41
C PRO A 228 18.87 -3.13 25.75
N ILE A 229 19.13 -3.79 26.87
CA ILE A 229 18.29 -4.83 27.48
C ILE A 229 17.20 -4.13 28.30
N PHE A 230 15.92 -4.38 27.99
CA PHE A 230 14.79 -3.96 28.83
C PHE A 230 14.47 -5.06 29.86
N ASP A 231 14.59 -4.71 31.13
CA ASP A 231 14.25 -5.53 32.31
C ASP A 231 12.73 -5.51 32.54
N ASN A 232 12.09 -6.68 32.51
CA ASN A 232 10.69 -6.89 32.87
C ASN A 232 10.61 -7.56 34.25
N SER A 233 10.86 -6.77 35.30
CA SER A 233 10.67 -7.19 36.69
C SER A 233 9.78 -6.20 37.46
N MET A 234 8.51 -6.09 37.06
CA MET A 234 7.46 -5.62 37.97
C MET A 234 6.14 -6.30 37.62
N PHE A 235 5.85 -7.45 38.23
CA PHE A 235 4.53 -7.73 38.80
C PHE A 235 4.64 -8.83 39.86
N PHE A 236 3.92 -8.58 40.97
CA PHE A 236 3.60 -9.41 42.14
C PHE A 236 4.43 -9.21 43.42
N ASN A 237 3.85 -8.43 44.34
CA ASN A 237 3.64 -8.93 45.69
C ASN A 237 2.30 -8.46 46.26
N ILE A 238 1.58 -9.44 46.81
CA ILE A 238 0.33 -9.35 47.56
C ILE A 238 0.70 -9.14 49.04
N LYS A 239 0.05 -8.18 49.69
CA LYS A 239 -0.54 -8.30 51.03
C LYS A 239 -1.58 -7.20 51.21
#